data_AF-A0A950SDB5-F1
#
_entry.id   AF-A0A950SDB5-F1
#
_cell.length_a   1.000
_cell.length_b   1.000
_cell.length_c   1.000
_cell.angle_alpha   90.00
_cell.angle_beta   90.00
_cell.angle_gamma   90.00
#
_symmetry.space_group_name_H-M   'P 1'
#
loop_
_entity.id
_entity.type
_entity.pdbx_description
1 polymer ?
#
loop_
_entity_poly.entity_id
_entity_poly.type
_entity_poly.pdbx_seq_one_letter_code
_entity_poly.pdbx_strand_id
1 'polypeptide(L)'
;MRRSLVALLLLAIACSKQDDDEKLQKSIVSWKATLQIVADAHLKNEVHDGFALKTIDEAVEDLEGQSSNPTNKHAEQLIGIAVKLRQAVESHDKFAIANVRGELAR
;
A
#
# COMPACT_ATOMS: atom_id res chain seq x y z
N MET A 1 33.94 -31.41 0.48
CA MET A 1 32.50 -31.61 0.20
C MET A 1 31.54 -30.88 1.16
N ARG A 2 31.98 -30.37 2.34
CA ARG A 2 31.10 -29.59 3.24
C ARG A 2 30.84 -28.13 2.84
N ARG A 3 31.68 -27.54 1.99
CA ARG A 3 31.57 -26.12 1.59
C ARG A 3 30.54 -25.86 0.48
N SER A 4 30.17 -26.88 -0.29
CA SER A 4 29.24 -26.75 -1.42
C SER A 4 27.76 -26.71 -1.01
N LEU A 5 27.42 -27.22 0.19
CA LEU A 5 26.05 -27.22 0.70
C LEU A 5 25.60 -25.85 1.24
N VAL A 6 26.53 -25.05 1.76
CA VAL A 6 26.24 -23.71 2.29
C VAL A 6 25.89 -22.72 1.17
N ALA A 7 26.55 -22.85 0.00
CA ALA A 7 26.27 -22.01 -1.16
C ALA A 7 24.86 -22.23 -1.75
N LEU A 8 24.36 -23.47 -1.73
CA LEU A 8 23.01 -23.81 -2.21
C LEU A 8 21.90 -23.28 -1.29
N LEU A 9 22.12 -23.26 0.02
CA LEU A 9 21.19 -22.65 0.99
C LEU A 9 21.14 -21.13 0.88
N LEU A 10 22.27 -20.47 0.59
CA LEU A 10 22.32 -19.02 0.38
C LEU A 10 21.62 -18.59 -0.93
N LEU A 11 21.68 -19.42 -1.98
CA LEU A 11 20.97 -19.19 -3.24
C LEU A 11 19.44 -19.32 -3.08
N ALA A 12 18.96 -20.26 -2.26
CA ALA A 12 17.52 -20.43 -2.03
C ALA A 12 16.90 -19.22 -1.29
N ILE A 13 17.61 -18.64 -0.33
CA ILE A 13 17.15 -17.47 0.45
C ILE A 13 17.19 -16.18 -0.39
N ALA A 14 18.14 -16.08 -1.33
CA ALA A 14 18.21 -14.94 -2.24
C ALA A 14 17.04 -14.92 -3.24
N CYS A 15 16.63 -16.09 -3.75
CA CYS A 15 15.50 -16.19 -4.68
C CYS A 15 14.14 -15.90 -4.01
N SER A 16 13.91 -16.34 -2.77
CA SER A 16 12.62 -16.09 -2.09
C SER A 16 12.41 -14.60 -1.78
N LYS A 17 13.49 -13.89 -1.44
CA LYS A 17 13.43 -12.47 -1.09
C LYS A 17 13.13 -11.57 -2.31
N GLN A 18 13.57 -11.98 -3.49
CA GLN A 18 13.27 -11.28 -4.74
C GLN A 18 11.77 -11.34 -5.10
N ASP A 19 11.11 -12.47 -4.80
CA ASP A 19 9.68 -12.67 -5.06
C ASP A 19 8.81 -11.81 -4.12
N ASP A 20 9.18 -11.73 -2.84
CA ASP A 20 8.50 -10.89 -1.84
C ASP A 20 8.61 -9.39 -2.19
N ASP A 21 9.80 -8.92 -2.59
CA ASP A 21 10.01 -7.53 -2.98
C ASP A 21 9.23 -7.18 -4.27
N GLU A 22 9.18 -8.09 -5.25
CA GLU A 22 8.40 -7.90 -6.48
C GLU A 22 6.89 -7.86 -6.19
N LYS A 23 6.42 -8.75 -5.31
CA LYS A 23 5.02 -8.78 -4.87
C LYS A 23 4.64 -7.47 -4.17
N LEU A 24 5.47 -7.00 -3.24
CA LEU A 24 5.26 -5.74 -2.53
C LEU A 24 5.19 -4.56 -3.51
N GLN A 25 6.07 -4.50 -4.51
CA GLN A 25 6.02 -3.45 -5.54
C GLN A 25 4.71 -3.47 -6.34
N LYS A 26 4.22 -4.65 -6.72
CA LYS A 26 2.92 -4.79 -7.39
C LYS A 26 1.77 -4.35 -6.48
N SER A 27 1.79 -4.73 -5.20
CA SER A 27 0.81 -4.27 -4.21
C SER A 27 0.83 -2.76 -4.07
N ILE A 28 1.99 -2.11 -3.96
CA ILE A 28 2.11 -0.64 -3.87
C ILE A 28 1.44 0.04 -5.07
N VAL A 29 1.76 -0.39 -6.30
CA VAL A 29 1.19 0.20 -7.51
C VAL A 29 -0.33 -0.01 -7.56
N SER A 30 -0.79 -1.23 -7.26
CA SER A 30 -2.21 -1.57 -7.26
C SER A 30 -2.99 -0.75 -6.23
N TRP A 31 -2.50 -0.70 -4.99
CA TRP A 31 -3.17 0.04 -3.91
C TRP A 31 -3.15 1.54 -4.12
N LYS A 32 -2.07 2.11 -4.66
CA LYS A 32 -2.04 3.52 -5.04
C LYS A 32 -3.16 3.86 -6.03
N ALA A 33 -3.32 3.04 -7.08
CA ALA A 33 -4.39 3.23 -8.06
C ALA A 33 -5.79 3.06 -7.43
N THR A 34 -5.98 2.02 -6.62
CA THR A 34 -7.26 1.77 -5.93
C THR A 34 -7.64 2.93 -5.00
N LEU A 35 -6.71 3.40 -4.16
CA LEU A 35 -6.95 4.53 -3.26
C LEU A 35 -7.27 5.82 -4.02
N GLN A 36 -6.62 6.04 -5.17
CA GLN A 36 -6.93 7.18 -6.03
C GLN A 36 -8.36 7.10 -6.58
N ILE A 37 -8.77 5.93 -7.07
CA ILE A 37 -10.13 5.68 -7.58
C ILE A 37 -11.15 5.87 -6.48
N VAL A 38 -10.91 5.35 -5.27
CA VAL A 38 -11.79 5.50 -4.11
C VAL A 38 -11.93 6.97 -3.74
N ALA A 39 -10.83 7.72 -3.66
CA ALA A 39 -10.87 9.14 -3.35
C ALA A 39 -11.66 9.95 -4.40
N ASP A 40 -11.47 9.66 -5.69
CA ASP A 40 -12.23 10.30 -6.77
C ASP A 40 -13.72 9.95 -6.75
N ALA A 41 -14.06 8.67 -6.57
CA ALA A 41 -15.43 8.20 -6.49
C ALA A 41 -16.14 8.79 -5.26
N HIS A 42 -15.44 8.89 -4.14
CA HIS A 42 -15.97 9.48 -2.90
C HIS A 42 -16.29 10.97 -3.07
N LEU A 43 -15.39 11.75 -3.70
CA LEU A 43 -15.64 13.16 -4.01
C LEU A 43 -16.87 13.37 -4.91
N LYS A 44 -17.14 12.42 -5.81
CA LYS A 44 -18.32 12.41 -6.69
C LYS A 44 -19.58 11.85 -6.00
N ASN A 45 -19.46 11.38 -4.75
CA ASN A 45 -20.49 10.67 -3.98
C ASN A 45 -20.97 9.37 -4.69
N GLU A 46 -20.07 8.71 -5.43
CA GLU A 46 -20.33 7.41 -6.08
C GLU A 46 -20.11 6.23 -5.11
N VAL A 47 -19.32 6.43 -4.06
CA VAL A 47 -19.11 5.47 -2.97
C VAL A 47 -19.42 6.11 -1.61
N HIS A 48 -19.98 5.31 -0.70
CA HIS A 48 -20.28 5.75 0.66
C HIS A 48 -19.06 5.61 1.59
N ASP A 49 -19.04 6.33 2.70
CA ASP A 49 -17.92 6.36 3.65
C ASP A 49 -17.49 4.96 4.10
N GLY A 50 -18.44 4.10 4.46
CA GLY A 50 -18.13 2.73 4.89
C GLY A 50 -17.38 1.88 3.85
N PHE A 51 -17.61 2.09 2.55
CA PHE A 51 -16.87 1.40 1.49
C PHE A 51 -15.46 1.98 1.38
N ALA A 52 -15.36 3.31 1.35
CA ALA A 52 -14.07 4.01 1.28
C ALA A 52 -13.16 3.64 2.46
N LEU A 53 -13.68 3.71 3.69
CA LEU A 53 -12.93 3.38 4.91
C LEU A 53 -12.46 1.93 4.90
N LYS A 54 -13.33 0.99 4.54
CA LYS A 54 -12.96 -0.43 4.46
C LYS A 54 -11.84 -0.66 3.44
N THR A 55 -11.93 -0.07 2.25
CA THR A 55 -10.87 -0.22 1.23
C THR A 55 -9.55 0.41 1.69
N ILE A 56 -9.60 1.53 2.42
CA ILE A 56 -8.41 2.16 2.99
C ILE A 56 -7.76 1.26 4.05
N ASP A 57 -8.56 0.70 4.95
CA ASP A 57 -8.08 -0.20 6.00
C ASP A 57 -7.46 -1.47 5.39
N GLU A 58 -8.10 -2.08 4.38
CA GLU A 58 -7.55 -3.24 3.64
C GLU A 58 -6.22 -2.92 2.95
N ALA A 59 -6.06 -1.72 2.39
CA ALA A 59 -4.81 -1.28 1.79
C ALA A 59 -3.68 -1.16 2.82
N VAL A 60 -3.98 -0.62 4.00
CA VAL A 60 -3.00 -0.50 5.10
C VAL A 60 -2.61 -1.88 5.60
N GLU A 61 -3.57 -2.76 5.90
CA GLU A 61 -3.32 -4.11 6.39
C GLU A 61 -2.49 -4.95 5.41
N ASP A 62 -2.78 -4.90 4.11
CA ASP A 62 -2.02 -5.64 3.10
C ASP A 62 -0.58 -5.11 2.97
N LEU A 63 -0.39 -3.79 2.94
CA LEU A 63 0.93 -3.18 2.82
C LEU A 63 1.78 -3.40 4.09
N GLU A 64 1.19 -3.33 5.28
CA GLU A 64 1.86 -3.66 6.54
C GLU A 64 2.20 -5.15 6.64
N GLY A 65 1.28 -6.03 6.25
CA GLY A 65 1.46 -7.48 6.30
C GLY A 65 2.51 -8.00 5.32
N GLN A 66 2.68 -7.35 4.16
CA GLN A 66 3.71 -7.69 3.17
C GLN A 66 5.05 -7.01 3.44
N SER A 67 5.10 -6.00 4.31
CA SER A 67 6.32 -5.28 4.69
C SER A 67 7.15 -6.10 5.70
N SER A 68 7.74 -7.21 5.26
CA SER A 68 8.67 -8.02 6.05
C SER A 68 9.99 -7.29 6.38
N ASN A 69 10.32 -6.24 5.61
CA ASN A 69 11.36 -5.26 5.93
C ASN A 69 10.69 -3.94 6.36
N PRO A 70 10.86 -3.48 7.61
CA PRO A 70 10.26 -2.24 8.12
C PRO A 70 10.93 -0.96 7.56
N THR A 71 11.27 -0.94 6.27
CA THR A 71 12.04 0.14 5.63
C THR A 71 11.73 0.33 4.14
N ASN A 72 10.68 -0.30 3.60
CA ASN A 72 10.25 0.02 2.24
C ASN A 72 9.56 1.39 2.25
N LYS A 73 10.35 2.43 1.96
CA LYS A 73 9.92 3.83 1.96
C LYS A 73 8.67 4.09 1.11
N HIS A 74 8.47 3.33 0.03
CA HIS A 74 7.30 3.50 -0.83
C HIS A 74 6.03 2.94 -0.19
N ALA A 75 6.13 1.78 0.48
CA ALA A 75 5.02 1.23 1.26
C ALA A 75 4.68 2.16 2.44
N GLU A 76 5.68 2.63 3.20
CA GLU A 76 5.49 3.58 4.31
C GLU A 76 4.82 4.87 3.84
N GLN A 77 5.28 5.43 2.72
CA GLN A 77 4.69 6.63 2.14
C GLN A 77 3.23 6.39 1.75
N LEU A 78 2.93 5.26 1.11
CA LEU A 78 1.57 4.94 0.69
C LEU A 78 0.64 4.70 1.89
N ILE A 79 1.10 4.00 2.93
CA ILE A 79 0.38 3.83 4.20
C ILE A 79 0.10 5.20 4.83
N GLY A 80 1.10 6.08 4.90
CA GLY A 80 0.93 7.44 5.42
C GLY A 80 -0.13 8.24 4.64
N ILE A 81 -0.17 8.11 3.32
CA ILE A 81 -1.19 8.73 2.46
C ILE A 81 -2.57 8.11 2.72
N ALA A 82 -2.66 6.78 2.84
CA ALA A 82 -3.89 6.06 3.14
C ALA A 82 -4.48 6.49 4.50
N VAL A 83 -3.66 6.65 5.53
CA VAL A 83 -4.09 7.14 6.85
C VAL A 83 -4.64 8.57 6.77
N LYS A 84 -4.02 9.47 5.99
CA LYS A 84 -4.58 10.81 5.76
C LYS A 84 -5.93 10.74 5.05
N LEU A 85 -6.08 9.85 4.06
CA LEU A 85 -7.35 9.66 3.36
C LEU A 85 -8.43 9.19 4.33
N ARG A 86 -8.10 8.24 5.21
CA ARG A 86 -8.99 7.72 6.25
C ARG A 86 -9.53 8.86 7.13
N GLN A 87 -8.62 9.67 7.69
CA GLN A 87 -8.97 10.81 8.53
C GLN A 87 -9.84 11.84 7.79
N ALA A 88 -9.56 12.09 6.51
CA ALA A 88 -10.33 13.01 5.68
C ALA A 88 -11.75 12.49 5.41
N VAL A 89 -11.91 11.18 5.18
CA VAL A 89 -13.23 10.55 5.04
C VAL A 89 -14.01 10.57 6.36
N GLU A 90 -13.38 10.21 7.48
CA GLU A 90 -14.01 10.22 8.81
C GLU A 90 -14.48 11.62 9.24
N SER A 91 -13.74 12.67 8.85
CA SER A 91 -14.09 14.06 9.14
C SER A 91 -15.02 14.68 8.09
N HIS A 92 -15.38 13.92 7.05
CA HIS A 92 -16.13 14.39 5.87
C HIS A 92 -15.50 15.63 5.19
N ASP A 93 -14.19 15.80 5.30
CA ASP A 93 -13.45 16.93 4.74
C ASP A 93 -13.14 16.69 3.25
N LYS A 94 -14.03 17.18 2.38
CA LYS A 94 -13.88 17.07 0.93
C LYS A 94 -12.62 17.76 0.39
N PHE A 95 -12.12 18.81 1.05
CA PHE A 95 -10.88 19.47 0.62
C PHE A 95 -9.67 18.61 0.96
N ALA A 96 -9.64 18.02 2.16
CA ALA A 96 -8.59 17.08 2.54
C ALA A 96 -8.58 15.83 1.64
N ILE A 97 -9.75 15.28 1.30
CA ILE A 97 -9.86 14.16 0.35
C ILE A 97 -9.28 14.55 -1.03
N ALA A 98 -9.63 15.74 -1.55
CA ALA A 98 -9.12 16.22 -2.83
C ALA A 98 -7.59 16.44 -2.83
N ASN A 99 -7.04 16.92 -1.71
CA ASN A 99 -5.59 17.07 -1.53
C ASN A 99 -4.89 15.70 -1.52
N VAL A 100 -5.41 14.74 -0.75
CA VAL A 100 -4.84 13.38 -0.69
C VAL A 100 -4.93 12.67 -2.04
N ARG A 101 -6.04 12.81 -2.76
CA ARG A 101 -6.13 12.34 -4.15
C ARG A 101 -5.07 12.97 -5.04
N GLY A 102 -4.80 14.27 -4.88
CA GLY A 102 -3.73 14.96 -5.58
C GLY A 102 -2.33 14.43 -5.25
N GLU A 103 -2.08 14.00 -4.01
CA GLU A 103 -0.85 13.30 -3.60
C GLU A 103 -0.75 11.92 -4.27
N LEU A 104 -1.86 11.18 -4.36
CA LEU A 104 -1.93 9.86 -5.01
C LEU A 104 -1.71 9.91 -6.53
N ALA A 105 -2.05 11.01 -7.19
CA ALA A 105 -1.91 11.17 -8.64
C ALA A 105 -0.50 11.55 -9.12
N ARG A 106 0.43 11.87 -8.21
CA ARG A 106 1.83 12.19 -8.50
C ARG A 106 2.70 10.95 -8.42
#